data_AF-A0AA40T2X3-F1
#
_entry.id   AF-A0AA40T2X3-F1
#
_cell.length_a   1.000
_cell.length_b   1.000
_cell.length_c   1.000
_cell.angle_alpha   90.00
_cell.angle_beta   90.00
_cell.angle_gamma   90.00
#
_symmetry.space_group_name_H-M   'P 1'
#
loop_
_entity.id
_entity.type
_entity.pdbx_description
1 polymer ?
#
loop_
_entity_poly.entity_id
_entity_poly.type
_entity_poly.pdbx_seq_one_letter_code
_entity_poly.pdbx_strand_id
1 'polypeptide(L)'
;MVVALDDTKRSAIATELADLKAIQELLIANEQKVLPVVSNDEEISQRLNDFLKDDQKNLKVIEEVISKFGGGSPQPRDTIRQYVEQVNRLIDGNELTLYQKVSAHERIKHQAVMTGLIIHKASQVVGDDVKEAIGPLNQVNFENRAHQEQLKGVLEVLGTRELTGKDPDQGVWARTQDAVAALRGVFEGLTK
;
A
#
# COMPACT_ATOMS: atom_id res chain seq x y z
N MET A 1 -26.51 22.76 13.78
CA MET A 1 -26.47 21.67 12.78
C MET A 1 -25.13 21.62 12.04
N VAL A 2 -24.58 22.75 11.59
CA VAL A 2 -23.27 22.83 10.89
C VAL A 2 -22.10 22.32 11.74
N VAL A 3 -22.00 22.75 13.01
CA VAL A 3 -20.92 22.31 13.93
C VAL A 3 -20.92 20.78 14.14
N ALA A 4 -22.08 20.17 14.34
CA ALA A 4 -22.20 18.72 14.53
C ALA A 4 -21.85 17.91 13.25
N LEU A 5 -22.14 18.47 12.06
CA LEU A 5 -21.75 17.87 10.79
C LEU A 5 -20.24 17.92 10.60
N ASP A 6 -19.58 19.00 11.04
CA ASP A 6 -18.12 19.13 10.95
C ASP A 6 -17.39 18.23 11.95
N ASP A 7 -17.94 18.05 13.16
CA ASP A 7 -17.44 17.07 14.13
C ASP A 7 -17.55 15.62 13.62
N THR A 8 -18.66 15.31 12.93
CA THR A 8 -18.86 13.97 12.33
C THR A 8 -17.86 13.70 11.21
N LYS A 9 -17.60 14.67 10.33
CA LYS A 9 -16.61 14.54 9.25
C LYS A 9 -15.20 14.39 9.81
N ARG A 10 -14.82 15.19 10.82
CA ARG A 10 -13.53 15.08 11.50
C ARG A 10 -13.37 13.73 12.16
N SER A 11 -14.39 13.24 12.85
CA SER A 11 -14.36 11.89 13.44
C SER A 11 -14.19 10.80 12.38
N ALA A 12 -14.83 10.93 11.21
CA ALA A 12 -14.67 9.97 10.12
C ALA A 12 -13.23 9.96 9.58
N ILE A 13 -12.62 11.14 9.35
CA ILE A 13 -11.22 11.25 8.93
C ILE A 13 -10.28 10.69 10.01
N ALA A 14 -10.54 10.95 11.29
CA ALA A 14 -9.75 10.41 12.40
C ALA A 14 -9.76 8.87 12.42
N THR A 15 -10.93 8.26 12.18
CA THR A 15 -11.04 6.80 12.04
C THR A 15 -10.28 6.29 10.82
N GLU A 16 -10.36 6.99 9.68
CA GLU A 16 -9.61 6.61 8.46
C GLU A 16 -8.10 6.67 8.67
N LEU A 17 -7.61 7.66 9.43
CA LEU A 17 -6.21 7.76 9.82
C LEU A 17 -5.78 6.59 10.71
N ALA A 18 -6.63 6.17 11.65
CA ALA A 18 -6.36 5.01 12.49
C ALA A 18 -6.30 3.70 11.67
N ASP A 19 -7.16 3.58 10.67
CA ASP A 19 -7.11 2.47 9.71
C ASP A 19 -5.85 2.49 8.87
N LEU A 20 -5.46 3.66 8.34
CA LEU A 20 -4.20 3.83 7.61
C LEU A 20 -3.00 3.42 8.46
N LYS A 21 -2.98 3.80 9.74
CA LYS A 21 -1.95 3.39 10.68
C LYS A 21 -1.88 1.86 10.82
N ALA A 22 -3.01 1.21 11.06
CA ALA A 22 -3.05 -0.25 11.19
C ALA A 22 -2.60 -0.98 9.90
N ILE A 23 -2.95 -0.43 8.74
CA ILE A 23 -2.50 -0.95 7.44
C ILE A 23 -0.98 -0.75 7.28
N GLN A 24 -0.43 0.41 7.68
CA GLN A 24 1.00 0.69 7.64
C GLN A 24 1.80 -0.25 8.57
N GLU A 25 1.29 -0.52 9.77
CA GLU A 25 1.88 -1.50 10.69
C GLU A 25 1.86 -2.91 10.09
N LEU A 26 0.77 -3.29 9.42
CA LEU A 26 0.67 -4.56 8.70
C LEU A 26 1.67 -4.67 7.55
N LEU A 27 1.90 -3.59 6.78
CA LEU A 27 2.92 -3.55 5.72
C LEU A 27 4.30 -3.89 6.29
N ILE A 28 4.71 -3.16 7.32
CA ILE A 28 5.99 -3.33 8.01
C ILE A 28 6.14 -4.76 8.53
N ALA A 29 5.11 -5.29 9.19
CA ALA A 29 5.12 -6.65 9.73
C ALA A 29 5.27 -7.70 8.61
N ASN A 30 4.65 -7.48 7.45
CA ASN A 30 4.74 -8.39 6.32
C ASN A 30 6.12 -8.31 5.64
N GLU A 31 6.67 -7.11 5.45
CA GLU A 31 8.02 -6.90 4.90
C GLU A 31 9.09 -7.57 5.76
N GLN A 32 9.01 -7.45 7.09
CA GLN A 32 9.91 -8.11 8.02
C GLN A 32 9.89 -9.65 7.90
N LYS A 33 8.74 -10.23 7.48
CA LYS A 33 8.59 -11.68 7.28
C LYS A 33 9.04 -12.12 5.88
N VAL A 34 8.78 -11.32 4.86
CA VAL A 34 9.12 -11.65 3.46
C VAL A 34 10.60 -11.43 3.18
N LEU A 35 11.20 -10.35 3.70
CA LEU A 35 12.57 -9.93 3.39
C LEU A 35 13.62 -11.05 3.60
N PRO A 36 13.59 -11.84 4.71
CA PRO A 36 14.53 -12.95 4.89
C PRO A 36 14.36 -14.07 3.87
N VAL A 37 13.16 -14.25 3.31
CA VAL A 37 12.86 -15.34 2.37
C VAL A 37 13.37 -15.01 0.97
N VAL A 38 13.44 -13.73 0.62
CA VAL A 38 13.97 -13.25 -0.68
C VAL A 38 15.45 -12.87 -0.64
N SER A 39 16.17 -13.15 0.46
CA SER A 39 17.54 -12.66 0.68
C SER A 39 18.56 -13.10 -0.37
N ASN A 40 18.28 -14.19 -1.09
CA ASN A 40 19.15 -14.71 -2.16
C ASN A 40 18.92 -13.97 -3.51
N ASP A 41 17.90 -13.13 -3.59
CA ASP A 41 17.69 -12.23 -4.72
C ASP A 41 18.10 -10.81 -4.29
N GLU A 42 19.31 -10.40 -4.67
CA GLU A 42 19.88 -9.12 -4.26
C GLU A 42 19.02 -7.92 -4.69
N GLU A 43 18.42 -7.97 -5.88
CA GLU A 43 17.62 -6.87 -6.39
C GLU A 43 16.28 -6.75 -5.64
N ILE A 44 15.56 -7.86 -5.49
CA ILE A 44 14.28 -7.89 -4.78
C ILE A 44 14.49 -7.57 -3.30
N SER A 45 15.48 -8.18 -2.67
CA SER A 45 15.77 -7.93 -1.25
C SER A 45 16.18 -6.48 -0.99
N GLN A 46 16.97 -5.86 -1.88
CA GLN A 46 17.31 -4.44 -1.75
C GLN A 46 16.07 -3.55 -1.85
N ARG A 47 15.19 -3.79 -2.83
CA ARG A 47 13.93 -3.05 -2.98
C ARG A 47 13.03 -3.17 -1.75
N LEU A 48 12.79 -4.40 -1.27
CA LEU A 48 11.95 -4.62 -0.08
C LEU A 48 12.57 -4.04 1.20
N ASN A 49 13.90 -4.04 1.31
CA ASN A 49 14.59 -3.40 2.43
C ASN A 49 14.42 -1.88 2.42
N ASP A 50 14.42 -1.26 1.23
CA ASP A 50 14.17 0.17 1.10
C ASP A 50 12.69 0.51 1.38
N PHE A 51 11.74 -0.33 0.96
CA PHE A 51 10.34 -0.20 1.36
C PHE A 51 10.18 -0.22 2.87
N LEU A 52 10.79 -1.18 3.55
CA LEU A 52 10.72 -1.31 5.01
C LEU A 52 11.24 -0.07 5.74
N LYS A 53 12.34 0.52 5.28
CA LYS A 53 12.88 1.75 5.88
C LYS A 53 11.93 2.93 5.68
N ASP A 54 11.44 3.10 4.46
CA ASP A 54 10.50 4.16 4.13
C ASP A 54 9.18 3.99 4.90
N ASP A 55 8.66 2.77 5.00
CA ASP A 55 7.43 2.45 5.71
C ASP A 55 7.53 2.68 7.22
N GLN A 56 8.67 2.35 7.83
CA GLN A 56 8.94 2.68 9.23
C GLN A 56 9.01 4.20 9.47
N LYS A 57 9.55 4.96 8.52
CA LYS A 57 9.54 6.43 8.56
C LYS A 57 8.12 6.96 8.37
N ASN A 58 7.36 6.40 7.43
CA ASN A 58 5.99 6.78 7.13
C ASN A 58 5.04 6.53 8.29
N LEU A 59 5.23 5.43 9.03
CA LEU A 59 4.48 5.17 10.26
C LEU A 59 4.62 6.33 11.26
N LYS A 60 5.84 6.83 11.47
CA LYS A 60 6.07 7.98 12.37
C LYS A 60 5.34 9.24 11.88
N VAL A 61 5.37 9.51 10.58
CA VAL A 61 4.64 10.64 9.99
C VAL A 61 3.13 10.48 10.19
N ILE A 62 2.59 9.29 9.99
CA ILE A 62 1.17 8.99 10.23
C ILE A 62 0.81 9.21 11.70
N GLU A 63 1.64 8.76 12.63
CA GLU A 63 1.44 8.98 14.07
C GLU A 63 1.48 10.45 14.45
N GLU A 64 2.40 11.23 13.88
CA GLU A 64 2.45 12.68 14.08
C GLU A 64 1.21 13.37 13.54
N VAL A 65 0.72 12.96 12.37
CA VAL A 65 -0.52 13.50 11.78
C VAL A 65 -1.73 13.17 12.65
N ILE A 66 -1.86 11.93 13.14
CA ILE A 66 -2.93 11.53 14.07
C ILE A 66 -2.90 12.39 15.33
N SER A 67 -1.71 12.61 15.90
CA SER A 67 -1.52 13.43 17.10
C SER A 67 -1.92 14.90 16.87
N LYS A 68 -1.52 15.48 15.73
CA LYS A 68 -1.79 16.88 15.37
C LYS A 68 -3.23 17.13 14.91
N PHE A 69 -3.86 16.16 14.25
CA PHE A 69 -5.18 16.31 13.66
C PHE A 69 -6.26 16.64 14.69
N GLY A 70 -6.10 16.15 15.93
CA GLY A 70 -7.03 16.43 17.02
C GLY A 70 -8.40 15.78 16.78
N GLY A 71 -8.56 14.54 17.28
CA GLY A 71 -9.81 13.78 17.13
C GLY A 71 -9.99 12.69 18.21
N GLY A 72 -9.26 12.81 19.32
CA GLY A 72 -9.16 11.77 20.36
C GLY A 72 -8.08 10.72 20.03
N SER A 73 -8.23 9.52 20.59
CA SER A 73 -7.42 8.34 20.27
C SER A 73 -8.22 7.40 19.38
N PRO A 74 -8.42 7.75 18.09
CA PRO A 74 -9.23 6.95 17.19
C PRO A 74 -8.65 5.54 17.09
N GLN A 75 -9.55 4.57 17.06
CA GLN A 75 -9.22 3.17 16.92
C GLN A 75 -9.52 2.73 15.48
N PRO A 76 -8.71 1.84 14.89
CA PRO A 76 -9.04 1.28 13.60
C PRO A 76 -10.37 0.52 13.69
N ARG A 77 -11.16 0.55 12.61
CA ARG A 77 -12.44 -0.15 12.50
C ARG A 77 -12.24 -1.64 12.71
N ASP A 78 -13.27 -2.31 13.24
CA ASP A 78 -13.23 -3.76 13.48
C ASP A 78 -12.96 -4.55 12.20
N THR A 79 -13.47 -4.09 11.05
CA THR A 79 -13.21 -4.70 9.75
C THR A 79 -11.74 -4.65 9.36
N ILE A 80 -11.02 -3.56 9.68
CA ILE A 80 -9.58 -3.46 9.46
C ILE A 80 -8.81 -4.35 10.43
N ARG A 81 -9.21 -4.42 11.70
CA ARG A 81 -8.61 -5.37 12.66
C ARG A 81 -8.74 -6.81 12.18
N GLN A 82 -9.94 -7.22 11.77
CA GLN A 82 -10.20 -8.56 11.23
C GLN A 82 -9.39 -8.82 9.96
N TYR A 83 -9.27 -7.84 9.08
CA TYR A 83 -8.42 -7.92 7.90
C TYR A 83 -6.95 -8.12 8.26
N VAL A 84 -6.41 -7.32 9.18
CA VAL A 84 -5.03 -7.45 9.71
C VAL A 84 -4.79 -8.84 10.27
N GLU A 85 -5.70 -9.35 11.10
CA GLU A 85 -5.60 -10.70 11.66
C GLU A 85 -5.61 -11.78 10.57
N GLN A 86 -6.50 -11.66 9.59
CA GLN A 86 -6.59 -12.63 8.50
C GLN A 86 -5.33 -12.65 7.64
N VAL A 87 -4.83 -11.47 7.27
CA VAL A 87 -3.58 -11.36 6.49
C VAL A 87 -2.42 -11.94 7.27
N ASN A 88 -2.27 -11.60 8.56
CA ASN A 88 -1.20 -12.16 9.38
C ASN A 88 -1.22 -13.68 9.40
N ARG A 89 -2.40 -14.30 9.60
CA ARG A 89 -2.54 -15.77 9.52
C ARG A 89 -2.04 -16.33 8.19
N LEU A 90 -2.43 -15.72 7.07
CA LEU A 90 -2.05 -16.17 5.73
C LEU A 90 -0.55 -15.98 5.42
N ILE A 91 0.06 -14.91 5.93
CA ILE A 91 1.50 -14.64 5.76
C ILE A 91 2.34 -15.58 6.64
N ASP A 92 1.90 -15.86 7.86
CA ASP A 92 2.59 -16.74 8.81
C ASP A 92 2.43 -18.22 8.48
N GLY A 93 1.33 -18.58 7.83
CA GLY A 93 1.05 -19.95 7.43
C GLY A 93 1.79 -20.39 6.17
N ASN A 94 1.50 -21.61 5.75
CA ASN A 94 2.12 -22.28 4.59
C ASN A 94 1.14 -22.44 3.42
N GLU A 95 -0.04 -21.84 3.52
CA GLU A 95 -1.09 -21.90 2.50
C GLU A 95 -0.74 -21.07 1.26
N LEU A 96 0.10 -20.04 1.42
CA LEU A 96 0.54 -19.17 0.34
C LEU A 96 1.98 -19.47 -0.08
N THR A 97 2.21 -19.53 -1.38
CA THR A 97 3.56 -19.50 -1.95
C THR A 97 4.23 -18.15 -1.71
N LEU A 98 5.54 -18.04 -1.95
CA LEU A 98 6.27 -16.78 -1.79
C LEU A 98 5.68 -15.68 -2.70
N TYR A 99 5.44 -16.00 -3.98
CA TYR A 99 4.79 -15.06 -4.91
C TYR A 99 3.42 -14.60 -4.37
N GLN A 100 2.61 -15.52 -3.85
CA GLN A 100 1.29 -15.19 -3.32
C GLN A 100 1.35 -14.32 -2.05
N LYS A 101 2.35 -14.52 -1.18
CA LYS A 101 2.60 -13.66 -0.01
C LYS A 101 3.00 -12.24 -0.43
N VAL A 102 3.88 -12.10 -1.43
CA VAL A 102 4.25 -10.78 -1.98
C VAL A 102 3.06 -10.13 -2.71
N SER A 103 2.21 -10.91 -3.38
CA SER A 103 0.97 -10.40 -4.00
C SER A 103 -0.04 -9.94 -2.95
N ALA A 104 -0.12 -10.61 -1.79
CA ALA A 104 -0.88 -10.11 -0.65
C ALA A 104 -0.30 -8.79 -0.13
N HIS A 105 1.03 -8.67 -0.01
CA HIS A 105 1.71 -7.43 0.37
C HIS A 105 1.38 -6.26 -0.58
N GLU A 106 1.42 -6.49 -1.90
CA GLU A 106 1.05 -5.46 -2.89
C GLU A 106 -0.39 -4.97 -2.72
N ARG A 107 -1.34 -5.87 -2.45
CA ARG A 107 -2.73 -5.49 -2.18
C ARG A 107 -2.88 -4.60 -0.95
N ILE A 108 -2.12 -4.87 0.12
CA ILE A 108 -2.09 -4.03 1.32
C ILE A 108 -1.51 -2.65 0.98
N LYS A 109 -0.43 -2.60 0.18
CA LYS A 109 0.21 -1.35 -0.24
C LYS A 109 -0.74 -0.51 -1.09
N HIS A 110 -1.46 -1.15 -2.01
CA HIS A 110 -2.52 -0.50 -2.78
C HIS A 110 -3.59 0.10 -1.87
N GLN A 111 -4.05 -0.65 -0.86
CA GLN A 111 -5.02 -0.14 0.10
C GLN A 111 -4.48 1.08 0.87
N ALA A 112 -3.23 1.03 1.35
CA ALA A 112 -2.59 2.17 2.02
C ALA A 112 -2.57 3.44 1.14
N VAL A 113 -2.19 3.29 -0.14
CA VAL A 113 -2.23 4.38 -1.13
C VAL A 113 -3.64 4.94 -1.25
N MET A 114 -4.64 4.08 -1.48
CA MET A 114 -6.01 4.53 -1.70
C MET A 114 -6.61 5.21 -0.47
N THR A 115 -6.37 4.66 0.72
CA THR A 115 -6.80 5.26 2.00
C THR A 115 -6.16 6.64 2.20
N GLY A 116 -4.84 6.76 2.00
CA GLY A 116 -4.15 8.06 2.12
C GLY A 116 -4.61 9.11 1.11
N LEU A 117 -4.93 8.70 -0.13
CA LEU A 117 -5.50 9.59 -1.15
C LEU A 117 -6.92 10.05 -0.78
N ILE A 118 -7.74 9.16 -0.24
CA ILE A 118 -9.10 9.49 0.22
C ILE A 118 -9.03 10.48 1.38
N ILE A 119 -8.14 10.28 2.36
CA ILE A 119 -7.92 11.20 3.48
C ILE A 119 -7.51 12.59 2.97
N HIS A 120 -6.56 12.65 2.03
CA HIS A 120 -6.15 13.90 1.40
C HIS A 120 -7.31 14.60 0.67
N LYS A 121 -8.16 13.86 -0.04
CA LYS A 121 -9.31 14.44 -0.74
C LYS A 121 -10.41 14.89 0.22
N ALA A 122 -10.67 14.14 1.27
CA ALA A 122 -11.59 14.54 2.32
C ALA A 122 -11.10 15.82 3.01
N SER A 123 -9.79 15.94 3.26
CA SER A 123 -9.24 17.12 3.93
C SER A 123 -9.42 18.41 3.12
N GLN A 124 -9.41 18.32 1.78
CA GLN A 124 -9.62 19.47 0.87
C GLN A 124 -11.01 20.10 0.97
N VAL A 125 -12.01 19.35 1.46
CA VAL A 125 -13.42 19.80 1.47
C VAL A 125 -13.98 20.02 2.88
N VAL A 126 -13.24 19.65 3.93
CA VAL A 126 -13.68 19.82 5.33
C VAL A 126 -13.27 21.17 5.91
N GLY A 127 -12.04 21.63 5.65
CA GLY A 127 -11.54 22.91 6.15
C GLY A 127 -10.02 23.06 5.99
N ASP A 128 -9.55 24.31 6.01
CA ASP A 128 -8.12 24.61 5.81
C ASP A 128 -7.23 24.09 6.94
N ASP A 129 -7.72 24.09 8.18
CA ASP A 129 -7.01 23.57 9.35
C ASP A 129 -6.81 22.05 9.27
N VAL A 130 -7.84 21.32 8.80
CA VAL A 130 -7.77 19.89 8.52
C VAL A 130 -6.79 19.60 7.40
N LYS A 131 -6.82 20.40 6.33
CA LYS A 131 -5.88 20.27 5.22
C LYS A 131 -4.44 20.51 5.65
N GLU A 132 -4.18 21.48 6.52
CA GLU A 132 -2.86 21.75 7.09
C GLU A 132 -2.37 20.57 7.94
N ALA A 133 -3.22 20.05 8.84
CA ALA A 133 -2.87 18.92 9.70
C ALA A 133 -2.54 17.64 8.92
N ILE A 134 -3.25 17.38 7.81
CA ILE A 134 -3.03 16.22 6.92
C ILE A 134 -1.85 16.41 5.97
N GLY A 135 -1.38 17.64 5.75
CA GLY A 135 -0.34 17.99 4.78
C GLY A 135 0.87 17.04 4.73
N PRO A 136 1.45 16.61 5.86
CA PRO A 136 2.57 15.67 5.88
C PRO A 136 2.29 14.31 5.20
N LEU A 137 1.03 13.84 5.15
CA LEU A 137 0.67 12.58 4.48
C LEU A 137 0.91 12.61 2.97
N ASN A 138 1.09 13.79 2.35
CA ASN A 138 1.39 13.86 0.92
C ASN A 138 2.70 13.16 0.58
N GLN A 139 3.71 13.25 1.45
CA GLN A 139 4.98 12.55 1.25
C GLN A 139 4.77 11.03 1.36
N VAL A 140 4.04 10.59 2.39
CA VAL A 140 3.68 9.17 2.59
C VAL A 140 2.96 8.62 1.34
N ASN A 141 2.00 9.37 0.81
CA ASN A 141 1.26 9.00 -0.40
C ASN A 141 2.16 8.90 -1.63
N PHE A 142 3.14 9.79 -1.77
CA PHE A 142 4.09 9.77 -2.88
C PHE A 142 4.99 8.53 -2.81
N GLU A 143 5.60 8.27 -1.65
CA GLU A 143 6.46 7.11 -1.41
C GLU A 143 5.69 5.79 -1.62
N ASN A 144 4.50 5.65 -1.03
CA ASN A 144 3.67 4.46 -1.20
C ASN A 144 3.28 4.19 -2.67
N ARG A 145 3.03 5.23 -3.47
CA ARG A 145 2.78 5.07 -4.92
C ARG A 145 4.01 4.59 -5.67
N ALA A 146 5.19 5.10 -5.31
CA ALA A 146 6.45 4.64 -5.90
C ALA A 146 6.71 3.17 -5.57
N HIS A 147 6.53 2.77 -4.30
CA HIS A 147 6.63 1.36 -3.88
C HIS A 147 5.62 0.48 -4.62
N GLN A 148 4.36 0.91 -4.74
CA GLN A 148 3.33 0.16 -5.46
C GLN A 148 3.73 -0.12 -6.91
N GLU A 149 4.33 0.85 -7.61
CA GLU A 149 4.81 0.65 -8.98
C GLU A 149 5.99 -0.34 -9.02
N GLN A 150 6.93 -0.23 -8.08
CA GLN A 150 8.07 -1.14 -8.00
C GLN A 150 7.67 -2.58 -7.63
N LEU A 151 6.63 -2.76 -6.82
CA LEU A 151 6.09 -4.07 -6.45
C LEU A 151 5.56 -4.85 -7.66
N LYS A 152 5.07 -4.17 -8.71
CA LYS A 152 4.65 -4.84 -9.95
C LYS A 152 5.82 -5.59 -10.59
N GLY A 153 6.99 -4.97 -10.67
CA GLY A 153 8.20 -5.61 -11.20
C GLY A 153 8.68 -6.78 -10.34
N VAL A 154 8.59 -6.66 -9.01
CA VAL A 154 8.89 -7.77 -8.10
C VAL A 154 7.95 -8.95 -8.33
N LEU A 155 6.65 -8.68 -8.48
CA LEU A 155 5.64 -9.72 -8.74
C LEU A 155 5.83 -10.39 -10.10
N GLU A 156 6.23 -9.65 -11.12
CA GLU A 156 6.54 -10.19 -12.44
C GLU A 156 7.67 -11.22 -12.36
N VAL A 157 8.75 -10.90 -11.63
CA VAL A 157 9.89 -11.79 -11.44
C VAL A 157 9.50 -13.02 -10.63
N LEU A 158 8.92 -12.83 -9.43
CA LEU A 158 8.57 -13.95 -8.55
C LEU A 158 7.51 -14.86 -9.17
N GLY A 159 6.48 -14.28 -9.78
CA GLY A 159 5.41 -15.03 -10.42
C GLY A 159 5.89 -15.81 -11.64
N THR A 160 6.70 -15.19 -12.51
CA THR A 160 7.25 -15.88 -13.69
C THR A 160 8.15 -17.04 -13.28
N ARG A 161 9.03 -16.84 -12.29
CA ARG A 161 9.88 -17.91 -11.77
C ARG A 161 9.09 -19.04 -11.15
N GLU A 162 8.07 -18.74 -10.36
CA GLU A 162 7.23 -19.76 -9.73
C GLU A 162 6.45 -20.58 -10.77
N LEU A 163 5.88 -19.92 -11.79
CA LEU A 163 5.06 -20.59 -12.79
C LEU A 163 5.86 -21.34 -13.86
N THR A 164 7.08 -20.91 -14.15
CA THR A 164 7.83 -21.39 -15.32
C THR A 164 9.22 -21.93 -15.01
N GLY A 165 9.75 -21.67 -13.81
CA GLY A 165 11.14 -21.95 -13.44
C GLY A 165 12.17 -21.03 -14.12
N LYS A 166 11.74 -19.92 -14.75
CA LYS A 166 12.61 -19.00 -15.51
C LYS A 166 12.40 -17.55 -15.10
N ASP A 167 13.40 -16.71 -15.36
CA ASP A 167 13.29 -15.26 -15.26
C ASP A 167 12.38 -14.69 -16.36
N PRO A 168 11.65 -13.59 -16.09
CA PRO A 168 10.93 -12.85 -17.13
C PRO A 168 11.92 -12.20 -18.10
N ASP A 169 11.55 -12.09 -19.39
CA ASP A 169 12.33 -11.34 -20.36
C ASP A 169 12.10 -9.83 -20.14
N GLN A 170 13.01 -9.20 -19.40
CA GLN A 170 12.96 -7.77 -19.14
C GLN A 170 13.73 -6.92 -20.17
N GLY A 171 14.10 -7.51 -21.31
CA GLY A 171 14.77 -6.81 -22.40
C GLY A 171 13.92 -5.68 -22.98
N VAL A 172 14.57 -4.65 -23.56
CA VAL A 172 13.88 -3.49 -24.17
C VAL A 172 12.85 -3.93 -25.23
N TRP A 173 13.15 -5.01 -25.96
CA TRP A 173 12.24 -5.55 -26.97
C TRP A 173 11.02 -6.26 -26.38
N ALA A 174 11.18 -7.01 -25.30
CA ALA A 174 10.07 -7.63 -24.60
C ALA A 174 9.11 -6.57 -24.04
N ARG A 175 9.63 -5.54 -23.37
CA ARG A 175 8.81 -4.41 -22.88
C ARG A 175 8.05 -3.68 -24.00
N THR A 176 8.66 -3.57 -25.19
CA THR A 176 8.00 -2.97 -26.36
C THR A 176 6.87 -3.87 -26.85
N GLN A 177 7.07 -5.19 -26.89
CA GLN A 177 6.04 -6.15 -27.25
C GLN A 177 4.89 -6.14 -26.25
N ASP A 178 5.18 -6.07 -24.95
CA ASP A 178 4.16 -5.96 -23.90
C ASP A 178 3.31 -4.70 -24.04
N ALA A 179 3.94 -3.55 -24.32
CA ALA A 179 3.22 -2.30 -24.57
C ALA A 179 2.31 -2.40 -25.80
N VAL A 180 2.78 -3.02 -26.89
CA VAL A 180 1.98 -3.25 -28.10
C VAL A 180 0.83 -4.23 -27.83
N ALA A 181 1.07 -5.30 -27.07
CA ALA A 181 0.06 -6.27 -26.69
C ALA A 181 -1.03 -5.64 -25.82
N ALA A 182 -0.64 -4.83 -24.82
CA ALA A 182 -1.58 -4.08 -23.98
C ALA A 182 -2.46 -3.15 -24.82
N LEU A 183 -1.88 -2.41 -25.78
CA LEU A 183 -2.62 -1.55 -26.70
C LEU A 183 -3.59 -2.35 -27.58
N ARG A 184 -3.16 -3.48 -28.14
CA ARG A 184 -4.04 -4.37 -28.92
C ARG A 184 -5.24 -4.85 -28.09
N GLY A 185 -5.02 -5.26 -26.85
CA GLY A 185 -6.10 -5.66 -25.95
C GLY A 185 -7.13 -4.55 -25.70
N VAL A 186 -6.69 -3.29 -25.59
CA VAL A 186 -7.61 -2.14 -25.49
C VAL A 186 -8.45 -1.98 -26.76
N PHE A 187 -7.84 -2.06 -27.94
CA PHE A 187 -8.56 -1.91 -29.20
C PHE A 187 -9.53 -3.07 -29.49
N GLU A 188 -9.14 -4.31 -29.18
CA GLU A 188 -10.02 -5.48 -29.29
C GLU A 188 -11.18 -5.45 -28.29
N GLY A 189 -10.99 -4.82 -27.13
CA GLY A 189 -12.05 -4.59 -26.15
C GLY A 189 -13.07 -3.52 -26.57
N LEU A 190 -12.69 -2.58 -27.43
CA LEU A 190 -13.56 -1.51 -27.94
C LEU A 190 -14.40 -1.92 -29.16
N THR A 191 -14.05 -3.03 -29.81
CA THR A 191 -14.77 -3.56 -30.98
C THR A 191 -15.73 -4.71 -30.66
N LYS A 192 -15.90 -5.02 -29.36
CA LYS A 192 -16.96 -5.87 -28.81
C LYS A 192 -18.10 -5.02 -28.26
#